data_AF-A0A258JIZ3-F1
#
_entry.id   AF-A0A258JIZ3-F1
#
_cell.length_a   1.000
_cell.length_b   1.000
_cell.length_c   1.000
_cell.angle_alpha   90.00
_cell.angle_beta   90.00
_cell.angle_gamma   90.00
#
_symmetry.space_group_name_H-M   'P 1'
#
loop_
_entity.id
_entity.type
_entity.pdbx_description
1 polymer ?
#
loop_
_entity_poly.entity_id
_entity_poly.type
_entity_poly.pdbx_seq_one_letter_code
_entity_poly.pdbx_strand_id
1 'polypeptide(L)'
;MTQKSKIVYTLTDEAPLLATYSFLPIVEAFTATAGIEIETEDISVAARILANFPEFLTEEQKVKDSLAELGKLATAPEANIIKLPNVSASVPQLKGAIAELQAHGYKVPNYPEDPQNDAEKEIKAKYAKILGSAVNPVLREGNSDRRAPKAVKNYAKVNPHSMGAWSADSKTAVASMESGDFYGSEQSLTVAEATDVKIEFVGQDGTTTVLKASTPLKAGEIIDSSVMHLNALKSFVAKTIAEAKAKGVLLSVHLKATMMKVSDPIIFGAIVEVYFKDVFEKYAALFAELGVNTKNGLGDVYAKITGNAQEAEVKAAIDQAIANGPALAMVNSEKGITNLHVPSDVIVDASMPAMIRTSGQMWNKEG
;
A
#
# COMPACT_ATOMS: atom_id res chain seq x y z
N MET A 1 -6.13 33.62 31.81
CA MET A 1 -6.97 33.19 30.67
C MET A 1 -7.13 31.69 30.79
N THR A 2 -8.35 31.18 30.89
CA THR A 2 -8.63 29.74 30.87
C THR A 2 -8.28 29.21 29.48
N GLN A 3 -7.31 28.29 29.40
CA GLN A 3 -6.92 27.64 28.15
C GLN A 3 -8.11 26.80 27.66
N LYS A 4 -8.65 27.11 26.48
CA LYS A 4 -9.74 26.34 25.88
C LYS A 4 -9.20 24.96 25.49
N SER A 5 -10.00 23.91 25.72
CA SER A 5 -9.68 22.57 25.23
C SER A 5 -9.79 22.56 23.71
N LYS A 6 -8.82 21.94 23.03
CA LYS A 6 -8.76 21.86 21.58
C LYS A 6 -8.96 20.43 21.11
N ILE A 7 -9.62 20.26 19.98
CA ILE A 7 -9.68 19.00 19.22
C ILE A 7 -9.14 19.29 17.84
N VAL A 8 -8.16 18.51 17.41
CA VAL A 8 -7.63 18.58 16.06
C VAL A 8 -8.39 17.61 15.16
N TYR A 9 -8.99 18.11 14.09
CA TYR A 9 -9.75 17.36 13.11
C TYR A 9 -8.95 17.27 11.80
N THR A 10 -8.59 16.06 11.38
CA THR A 10 -7.75 15.92 10.17
C THR A 10 -8.56 16.14 8.90
N LEU A 11 -8.08 17.01 8.01
CA LEU A 11 -8.53 17.06 6.61
C LEU A 11 -7.72 16.02 5.83
N THR A 12 -8.42 15.18 5.08
CA THR A 12 -7.84 13.99 4.43
C THR A 12 -8.15 14.01 2.94
N ASP A 13 -8.43 12.85 2.35
CA ASP A 13 -8.60 12.68 0.92
C ASP A 13 -10.01 12.14 0.60
N GLU A 14 -10.42 12.23 -0.67
CA GLU A 14 -11.55 11.49 -1.26
C GLU A 14 -12.87 11.63 -0.48
N ALA A 15 -13.59 10.52 -0.24
CA ALA A 15 -14.91 10.54 0.39
C ALA A 15 -14.91 11.10 1.83
N PRO A 16 -13.95 10.74 2.72
CA PRO A 16 -13.85 11.36 4.05
C PRO A 16 -13.67 12.88 4.01
N LEU A 17 -12.93 13.41 3.03
CA LEU A 17 -12.80 14.86 2.88
C LEU A 17 -14.15 15.51 2.52
N LEU A 18 -14.87 14.95 1.53
CA LEU A 18 -16.21 15.43 1.15
C LEU A 18 -17.18 15.40 2.34
N ALA A 19 -17.18 14.32 3.11
CA ALA A 19 -18.00 14.21 4.31
C ALA A 19 -17.62 15.27 5.37
N THR A 20 -16.33 15.57 5.50
CA THR A 20 -15.82 16.59 6.43
C THR A 20 -16.37 17.98 6.09
N TYR A 21 -16.40 18.38 4.82
CA TYR A 21 -16.99 19.65 4.40
C TYR A 21 -18.47 19.81 4.80
N SER A 22 -19.22 18.71 4.89
CA SER A 22 -20.60 18.74 5.38
C SER A 22 -20.72 18.65 6.89
N PHE A 23 -19.89 17.84 7.55
CA PHE A 23 -20.09 17.45 8.95
C PHE A 23 -19.33 18.33 9.93
N LEU A 24 -18.14 18.81 9.56
CA LEU A 24 -17.28 19.61 10.43
C LEU A 24 -17.96 20.89 10.95
N PRO A 25 -18.70 21.68 10.13
CA PRO A 25 -19.41 22.86 10.64
C PRO A 25 -20.45 22.54 11.72
N ILE A 26 -21.05 21.35 11.65
CA ILE A 26 -21.99 20.87 12.66
C ILE A 26 -21.22 20.55 13.96
N VAL A 27 -20.11 19.83 13.87
CA VAL A 27 -19.26 19.52 15.04
C VAL A 27 -18.82 20.80 15.73
N GLU A 28 -18.27 21.75 14.99
CA GLU A 28 -17.81 23.06 15.48
C GLU A 28 -18.92 23.82 16.24
N ALA A 29 -20.12 23.91 15.64
CA ALA A 29 -21.25 24.61 16.25
C ALA A 29 -21.67 23.98 17.59
N PHE A 30 -21.68 22.66 17.68
CA PHE A 30 -22.05 21.96 18.92
C PHE A 30 -20.95 22.07 19.98
N THR A 31 -19.69 21.89 19.63
CA THR A 31 -18.57 21.91 20.59
C THR A 31 -18.26 23.31 21.12
N ALA A 32 -18.55 24.36 20.34
CA ALA A 32 -18.40 25.75 20.78
C ALA A 32 -19.20 26.06 22.05
N THR A 33 -20.37 25.43 22.24
CA THR A 33 -21.21 25.60 23.44
C THR A 33 -20.57 25.07 24.72
N ALA A 34 -19.61 24.14 24.59
CA ALA A 34 -18.83 23.58 25.68
C ALA A 34 -17.45 24.24 25.85
N GLY A 35 -17.17 25.31 25.10
CA GLY A 35 -15.86 25.98 25.12
C GLY A 35 -14.73 25.13 24.51
N ILE A 36 -15.07 24.16 23.66
CA ILE A 36 -14.12 23.32 22.93
C ILE A 36 -13.92 23.89 21.53
N GLU A 37 -12.67 24.16 21.19
CA GLU A 37 -12.25 24.66 19.88
C GLU A 37 -11.88 23.49 18.97
N ILE A 38 -12.31 23.54 17.72
CA ILE A 38 -11.88 22.60 16.68
C ILE A 38 -10.85 23.30 15.81
N GLU A 39 -9.69 22.67 15.63
CA GLU A 39 -8.67 23.11 14.69
C GLU A 39 -8.52 22.04 13.60
N THR A 40 -8.21 22.46 12.39
CA THR A 40 -8.03 21.54 11.26
C THR A 40 -6.57 21.40 10.88
N GLU A 41 -6.13 20.17 10.65
CA GLU A 41 -4.80 19.87 10.11
C GLU A 41 -4.93 19.10 8.80
N ASP A 42 -4.39 19.66 7.72
CA ASP A 42 -4.45 19.03 6.40
C ASP A 42 -3.30 18.05 6.21
N ILE A 43 -3.66 16.77 6.13
CA ILE A 43 -2.75 15.64 5.92
C ILE A 43 -3.06 14.90 4.61
N SER A 44 -3.80 15.53 3.71
CA SER A 44 -4.06 15.01 2.36
C SER A 44 -2.76 14.72 1.61
N VAL A 45 -2.82 13.88 0.57
CA VAL A 45 -1.67 13.64 -0.31
C VAL A 45 -1.15 14.95 -0.89
N ALA A 46 -2.05 15.83 -1.34
CA ALA A 46 -1.70 17.12 -1.91
C ALA A 46 -0.95 18.00 -0.89
N ALA A 47 -1.50 18.19 0.32
CA ALA A 47 -0.85 18.99 1.36
C ALA A 47 0.53 18.44 1.76
N ARG A 48 0.65 17.11 1.88
CA ARG A 48 1.94 16.47 2.21
C ARG A 48 2.98 16.61 1.09
N ILE A 49 2.57 16.60 -0.18
CA ILE A 49 3.45 16.94 -1.31
C ILE A 49 3.94 18.37 -1.16
N LEU A 50 3.03 19.33 -1.05
CA LEU A 50 3.38 20.75 -0.98
C LEU A 50 4.31 21.07 0.21
N ALA A 51 4.04 20.49 1.39
CA ALA A 51 4.86 20.66 2.58
C ALA A 51 6.30 20.13 2.44
N ASN A 52 6.54 19.15 1.57
CA ASN A 52 7.88 18.56 1.35
C ASN A 52 8.66 19.23 0.20
N PHE A 53 8.04 20.09 -0.61
CA PHE A 53 8.67 20.81 -1.71
C PHE A 53 8.50 22.33 -1.63
N PRO A 54 8.67 22.98 -0.46
CA PRO A 54 8.43 24.42 -0.32
C PRO A 54 9.34 25.27 -1.22
N GLU A 55 10.50 24.76 -1.63
CA GLU A 55 11.43 25.42 -2.54
C GLU A 55 10.92 25.53 -3.99
N PHE A 56 9.88 24.76 -4.34
CA PHE A 56 9.23 24.80 -5.65
C PHE A 56 7.95 25.66 -5.66
N LEU A 57 7.63 26.32 -4.55
CA LEU A 57 6.37 27.04 -4.33
C LEU A 57 6.62 28.54 -4.18
N THR A 58 5.65 29.36 -4.60
CA THR A 58 5.60 30.77 -4.20
C THR A 58 5.25 30.89 -2.72
N GLU A 59 5.48 32.05 -2.11
CA GLU A 59 5.17 32.25 -0.69
C GLU A 59 3.68 32.00 -0.37
N GLU A 60 2.78 32.33 -1.29
CA GLU A 60 1.33 32.12 -1.14
C GLU A 60 0.91 30.66 -1.33
N GLN A 61 1.72 29.87 -2.04
CA GLN A 61 1.47 28.45 -2.29
C GLN A 61 2.01 27.55 -1.17
N LYS A 62 2.92 28.06 -0.34
CA LYS A 62 3.51 27.28 0.75
C LYS A 62 2.45 26.93 1.79
N VAL A 63 2.47 25.67 2.20
CA VAL A 63 1.65 25.14 3.28
C VAL A 63 2.57 24.70 4.42
N LYS A 64 2.03 24.69 5.64
CA LYS A 64 2.73 24.14 6.80
C LYS A 64 2.84 22.61 6.69
N ASP A 65 3.85 22.03 7.34
CA ASP A 65 3.95 20.58 7.50
C ASP A 65 3.07 20.10 8.67
N SER A 66 1.76 20.04 8.40
CA SER A 66 0.74 19.60 9.36
C SER A 66 1.02 18.22 9.95
N LEU A 67 1.63 17.31 9.17
CA LEU A 67 1.94 15.96 9.66
C LEU A 67 3.07 16.00 10.69
N ALA A 68 4.10 16.81 10.47
CA ALA A 68 5.16 17.02 11.45
C ALA A 68 4.65 17.72 12.72
N GLU A 69 3.75 18.70 12.59
CA GLU A 69 3.10 19.35 13.74
C GLU A 69 2.25 18.37 14.55
N LEU A 70 1.43 17.56 13.88
CA LEU A 70 0.64 16.51 14.52
C LEU A 70 1.50 15.44 15.18
N GLY A 71 2.66 15.09 14.62
CA GLY A 71 3.60 14.15 15.26
C GLY A 71 4.14 14.67 16.58
N LYS A 72 4.45 15.97 16.66
CA LYS A 72 4.84 16.61 17.94
C LYS A 72 3.66 16.60 18.91
N LEU A 73 2.47 16.97 18.44
CA LEU A 73 1.26 17.00 19.25
C LEU A 73 0.94 15.60 19.81
N ALA A 74 1.08 14.53 19.04
CA ALA A 74 0.75 13.16 19.45
C ALA A 74 1.57 12.67 20.68
N THR A 75 2.74 13.27 20.92
CA THR A 75 3.58 12.99 22.10
C THR A 75 3.28 13.90 23.31
N ALA A 76 2.40 14.88 23.14
CA ALA A 76 2.04 15.85 24.17
C ALA A 76 0.79 15.40 24.96
N PRO A 77 0.72 15.65 26.29
CA PRO A 77 -0.43 15.27 27.11
C PRO A 77 -1.77 15.89 26.66
N GLU A 78 -1.71 17.06 26.01
CA GLU A 78 -2.87 17.78 25.48
C GLU A 78 -3.40 17.23 24.14
N ALA A 79 -2.78 16.20 23.57
CA ALA A 79 -3.18 15.62 22.29
C ALA A 79 -4.64 15.14 22.30
N ASN A 80 -5.46 15.74 21.44
CA ASN A 80 -6.81 15.26 21.16
C ASN A 80 -7.07 15.35 19.66
N ILE A 81 -6.85 14.23 18.96
CA ILE A 81 -6.81 14.18 17.49
C ILE A 81 -7.91 13.23 16.99
N ILE A 82 -8.84 13.78 16.20
CA ILE A 82 -9.80 13.00 15.41
C ILE A 82 -9.19 12.74 14.03
N LYS A 83 -8.71 11.49 13.84
CA LYS A 83 -8.08 11.04 12.60
C LYS A 83 -9.07 10.31 11.69
N LEU A 84 -9.36 10.89 10.53
CA LEU A 84 -10.20 10.29 9.48
C LEU A 84 -9.38 9.38 8.56
N PRO A 85 -9.99 8.45 7.80
CA PRO A 85 -9.27 7.68 6.79
C PRO A 85 -8.58 8.60 5.76
N ASN A 86 -7.35 8.27 5.37
CA ASN A 86 -6.57 9.02 4.38
C ASN A 86 -5.90 8.08 3.40
N VAL A 87 -5.49 8.59 2.24
CA VAL A 87 -4.80 7.82 1.21
C VAL A 87 -3.37 7.50 1.66
N SER A 88 -3.05 6.21 1.69
CA SER A 88 -1.67 5.74 1.67
C SER A 88 -1.27 5.61 0.20
N ALA A 89 -0.56 6.60 -0.33
CA ALA A 89 -0.45 6.76 -1.79
C ALA A 89 0.41 5.66 -2.43
N SER A 90 -0.13 5.01 -3.46
CA SER A 90 0.65 4.23 -4.44
C SER A 90 1.41 5.16 -5.39
N VAL A 91 2.36 4.62 -6.16
CA VAL A 91 3.09 5.40 -7.17
C VAL A 91 2.15 6.01 -8.22
N PRO A 92 1.16 5.28 -8.78
CA PRO A 92 0.19 5.89 -9.69
C PRO A 92 -0.63 7.03 -9.06
N GLN A 93 -1.10 6.85 -7.82
CA GLN A 93 -1.84 7.90 -7.10
C GLN A 93 -0.98 9.14 -6.85
N LEU A 94 0.29 8.94 -6.47
CA LEU A 94 1.24 10.04 -6.29
C LEU A 94 1.44 10.81 -7.61
N LYS A 95 1.69 10.10 -8.72
CA LYS A 95 1.86 10.73 -10.04
C LYS A 95 0.60 11.50 -10.47
N GLY A 96 -0.58 10.95 -10.21
CA GLY A 96 -1.85 11.63 -10.45
C GLY A 96 -1.98 12.93 -9.67
N ALA A 97 -1.70 12.90 -8.36
CA ALA A 97 -1.72 14.10 -7.51
C ALA A 97 -0.67 15.14 -7.93
N ILE A 98 0.54 14.73 -8.34
CA ILE A 98 1.57 15.63 -8.87
C ILE A 98 1.06 16.32 -10.14
N ALA A 99 0.51 15.55 -11.09
CA ALA A 99 0.00 16.10 -12.34
C ALA A 99 -1.16 17.08 -12.11
N GLU A 100 -2.06 16.77 -11.17
CA GLU A 100 -3.15 17.66 -10.78
C GLU A 100 -2.63 18.96 -10.15
N LEU A 101 -1.67 18.88 -9.21
CA LEU A 101 -1.03 20.05 -8.62
C LEU A 101 -0.32 20.91 -9.69
N GLN A 102 0.41 20.29 -10.61
CA GLN A 102 1.07 20.99 -11.71
C GLN A 102 0.06 21.71 -12.62
N ALA A 103 -1.08 21.08 -12.92
CA ALA A 103 -2.16 21.72 -13.68
C ALA A 103 -2.75 22.94 -12.96
N HIS A 104 -2.69 22.98 -11.63
CA HIS A 104 -3.09 24.12 -10.80
C HIS A 104 -1.95 25.13 -10.54
N GLY A 105 -0.81 25.00 -11.21
CA GLY A 105 0.28 25.98 -11.17
C GLY A 105 1.32 25.77 -10.06
N TYR A 106 1.27 24.65 -9.34
CA TYR A 106 2.32 24.27 -8.37
C TYR A 106 3.48 23.62 -9.12
N LYS A 107 4.69 24.19 -9.03
CA LYS A 107 5.86 23.73 -9.80
C LYS A 107 6.60 22.56 -9.14
N VAL A 108 5.88 21.69 -8.42
CA VAL A 108 6.46 20.51 -7.78
C VAL A 108 7.06 19.55 -8.82
N PRO A 109 8.22 18.94 -8.56
CA PRO A 109 8.91 18.12 -9.55
C PRO A 109 8.20 16.79 -9.82
N ASN A 110 8.39 16.22 -11.01
CA ASN A 110 7.91 14.87 -11.32
C ASN A 110 8.57 13.82 -10.42
N TYR A 111 7.88 12.69 -10.19
CA TYR A 111 8.44 11.55 -9.46
C TYR A 111 9.42 10.75 -10.35
N PRO A 112 10.73 10.70 -10.03
CA PRO A 112 11.71 9.94 -10.80
C PRO A 112 11.69 8.46 -10.39
N GLU A 113 11.19 7.59 -11.26
CA GLU A 113 11.15 6.15 -11.01
C GLU A 113 12.54 5.53 -10.96
N ASP A 114 13.40 5.92 -11.90
CA ASP A 114 14.80 5.49 -11.98
C ASP A 114 15.74 6.71 -11.97
N PRO A 115 16.15 7.18 -10.78
CA PRO A 115 16.89 8.44 -10.64
C PRO A 115 18.32 8.30 -11.19
N GLN A 116 18.66 9.13 -12.18
CA GLN A 116 19.95 9.09 -12.89
C GLN A 116 21.00 10.03 -12.30
N ASN A 117 20.60 10.93 -11.41
CA ASN A 117 21.47 11.95 -10.82
C ASN A 117 21.08 12.25 -9.36
N ASP A 118 21.92 13.01 -8.66
CA ASP A 118 21.74 13.27 -7.23
C ASP A 118 20.50 14.14 -6.93
N ALA A 119 20.14 15.06 -7.84
CA ALA A 119 18.92 15.85 -7.70
C ALA A 119 17.66 14.95 -7.77
N GLU A 120 17.62 14.01 -8.71
CA GLU A 120 16.53 13.04 -8.81
C GLU A 120 16.49 12.08 -7.61
N LYS A 121 17.65 11.69 -7.06
CA LYS A 121 17.71 10.90 -5.82
C LYS A 121 17.11 11.68 -4.64
N GLU A 122 17.42 12.96 -4.52
CA GLU A 122 16.86 13.82 -3.48
C GLU A 122 15.34 13.97 -3.62
N ILE A 123 14.86 14.24 -4.83
CA ILE A 123 13.42 14.34 -5.13
C ILE A 123 12.72 13.02 -4.80
N LYS A 124 13.29 11.88 -5.20
CA LYS A 124 12.74 10.56 -4.88
C LYS A 124 12.69 10.32 -3.37
N ALA A 125 13.72 10.73 -2.64
CA ALA A 125 13.79 10.59 -1.18
C ALA A 125 12.71 11.44 -0.48
N LYS A 126 12.43 12.66 -0.96
CA LYS A 126 11.33 13.49 -0.45
C LYS A 126 9.97 12.83 -0.72
N TYR A 127 9.73 12.34 -1.94
CA TYR A 127 8.50 11.60 -2.25
C TYR A 127 8.35 10.28 -1.48
N ALA A 128 9.45 9.62 -1.13
CA ALA A 128 9.43 8.38 -0.34
C ALA A 128 8.84 8.59 1.07
N LYS A 129 8.88 9.82 1.62
CA LYS A 129 8.23 10.21 2.87
C LYS A 129 6.71 10.35 2.75
N ILE A 130 6.21 10.54 1.53
CA ILE A 130 4.78 10.74 1.22
C ILE A 130 4.11 9.42 0.81
N LEU A 131 4.87 8.54 0.15
CA LEU A 131 4.44 7.24 -0.36
C LEU A 131 4.09 6.23 0.75
N GLY A 132 3.04 5.44 0.48
CA GLY A 132 2.57 4.39 1.37
C GLY A 132 1.96 4.93 2.66
N SER A 133 2.04 4.16 3.74
CA SER A 133 1.46 4.54 5.03
C SER A 133 2.34 5.56 5.77
N ALA A 134 2.40 6.80 5.29
CA ALA A 134 3.22 7.87 5.86
C ALA A 134 2.62 8.47 7.15
N VAL A 135 1.30 8.52 7.26
CA VAL A 135 0.62 9.23 8.36
C VAL A 135 0.53 8.38 9.63
N ASN A 136 0.15 7.11 9.52
CA ASN A 136 -0.09 6.25 10.68
C ASN A 136 1.14 6.09 11.59
N PRO A 137 2.38 5.89 11.08
CA PRO A 137 3.56 5.77 11.93
C PRO A 137 3.88 7.03 12.74
N VAL A 138 3.42 8.21 12.29
CA VAL A 138 3.65 9.48 12.97
C VAL A 138 2.61 9.73 14.08
N LEU A 139 1.37 9.28 13.90
CA LEU A 139 0.27 9.60 14.82
C LEU A 139 0.01 8.50 15.87
N ARG A 140 0.55 7.30 15.69
CA ARG A 140 0.29 6.14 16.56
C ARG A 140 1.33 6.03 17.68
N GLU A 141 1.44 7.07 18.49
CA GLU A 141 2.27 7.11 19.70
C GLU A 141 1.60 6.38 20.88
N GLY A 142 1.10 5.16 20.61
CA GLY A 142 0.36 4.36 21.57
C GLY A 142 -0.15 3.05 20.97
N ASN A 143 -0.75 2.23 21.82
CA ASN A 143 -1.35 0.95 21.43
C ASN A 143 -2.77 1.14 20.86
N SER A 144 -3.37 0.05 20.36
CA SER A 144 -4.69 0.10 19.74
C SER A 144 -5.78 -0.52 20.63
N ASP A 145 -6.81 0.27 21.01
CA ASP A 145 -8.11 -0.25 21.45
C ASP A 145 -9.10 -0.19 20.27
N ARG A 146 -9.44 -1.35 19.70
CA ARG A 146 -10.38 -1.48 18.59
C ARG A 146 -11.48 -2.47 18.94
N ARG A 147 -12.74 -2.00 18.89
CA ARG A 147 -13.93 -2.82 19.18
C ARG A 147 -15.15 -2.25 18.49
N ALA A 148 -16.07 -3.13 18.10
CA ALA A 148 -17.38 -2.71 17.59
C ALA A 148 -18.20 -2.07 18.74
N PRO A 149 -18.75 -0.84 18.57
CA PRO A 149 -19.60 -0.24 19.59
C PRO A 149 -20.86 -1.07 19.86
N LYS A 150 -21.33 -1.09 21.12
CA LYS A 150 -22.51 -1.86 21.52
C LYS A 150 -23.76 -1.49 20.71
N ALA A 151 -23.95 -0.21 20.43
CA ALA A 151 -25.07 0.27 19.59
C ALA A 151 -25.02 -0.33 18.19
N VAL A 152 -23.85 -0.31 17.54
CA VAL A 152 -23.63 -0.91 16.20
C VAL A 152 -23.85 -2.43 16.24
N LYS A 153 -23.36 -3.12 17.27
CA LYS A 153 -23.58 -4.56 17.42
C LYS A 153 -25.05 -4.92 17.61
N ASN A 154 -25.79 -4.14 18.41
CA ASN A 154 -27.23 -4.33 18.60
C ASN A 154 -28.00 -4.08 17.31
N TYR A 155 -27.63 -3.02 16.56
CA TYR A 155 -28.21 -2.77 15.24
C TYR A 155 -28.01 -3.95 14.29
N ALA A 156 -26.81 -4.52 14.23
CA ALA A 156 -26.51 -5.66 13.37
C ALA A 156 -27.25 -6.96 13.77
N LYS A 157 -27.68 -7.10 15.04
CA LYS A 157 -28.52 -8.23 15.48
C LYS A 157 -29.94 -8.12 14.94
N VAL A 158 -30.48 -6.90 14.90
CA VAL A 158 -31.85 -6.63 14.43
C VAL A 158 -31.90 -6.51 12.91
N ASN A 159 -30.80 -6.04 12.30
CA ASN A 159 -30.64 -5.85 10.85
C ASN A 159 -29.44 -6.68 10.37
N PRO A 160 -29.57 -8.01 10.30
CA PRO A 160 -28.46 -8.86 9.87
C PRO A 160 -28.09 -8.54 8.42
N HIS A 161 -26.80 -8.36 8.18
CA HIS A 161 -26.27 -8.21 6.83
C HIS A 161 -26.15 -9.57 6.14
N SER A 162 -26.06 -9.57 4.81
CA SER A 162 -25.88 -10.80 4.04
C SER A 162 -24.61 -11.54 4.45
N MET A 163 -24.75 -12.85 4.62
CA MET A 163 -23.67 -13.81 4.84
C MET A 163 -23.90 -14.96 3.85
N GLY A 164 -22.90 -15.23 3.01
CA GLY A 164 -22.98 -16.31 2.05
C GLY A 164 -23.01 -17.68 2.75
N ALA A 165 -23.82 -18.61 2.26
CA ALA A 165 -23.88 -19.97 2.77
C ALA A 165 -22.58 -20.72 2.45
N TRP A 166 -22.00 -21.40 3.42
CA TRP A 166 -20.81 -22.22 3.23
C TRP A 166 -21.18 -23.67 2.91
N SER A 167 -20.52 -24.24 1.89
CA SER A 167 -20.62 -25.67 1.58
C SER A 167 -19.45 -26.43 2.20
N ALA A 168 -19.72 -27.64 2.69
CA ALA A 168 -18.68 -28.57 3.13
C ALA A 168 -17.79 -29.05 1.96
N ASP A 169 -18.31 -28.96 0.72
CA ASP A 169 -17.58 -29.30 -0.51
C ASP A 169 -16.77 -28.12 -1.07
N SER A 170 -16.65 -27.01 -0.32
CA SER A 170 -15.86 -25.85 -0.76
C SER A 170 -14.41 -26.25 -0.98
N LYS A 171 -13.88 -25.90 -2.15
CA LYS A 171 -12.47 -26.13 -2.52
C LYS A 171 -11.55 -24.95 -2.14
N THR A 172 -12.11 -23.90 -1.54
CA THR A 172 -11.35 -22.71 -1.15
C THR A 172 -10.35 -23.06 -0.06
N ALA A 173 -9.08 -22.73 -0.29
CA ALA A 173 -8.01 -22.92 0.66
C ALA A 173 -7.00 -21.77 0.55
N VAL A 174 -6.36 -21.44 1.67
CA VAL A 174 -5.18 -20.55 1.67
C VAL A 174 -3.96 -21.41 1.35
N ALA A 175 -3.19 -20.99 0.36
CA ALA A 175 -1.88 -21.54 0.08
C ALA A 175 -0.80 -20.59 0.61
N SER A 176 0.16 -21.12 1.38
CA SER A 176 1.32 -20.38 1.89
C SER A 176 2.59 -21.23 1.70
N MET A 177 3.74 -20.58 1.70
CA MET A 177 5.03 -21.28 1.64
C MET A 177 5.23 -22.13 2.90
N GLU A 178 5.83 -23.31 2.74
CA GLU A 178 6.17 -24.22 3.85
C GLU A 178 7.61 -23.99 4.36
N SER A 179 8.46 -23.34 3.56
CA SER A 179 9.84 -23.00 3.89
C SER A 179 10.37 -21.90 2.97
N GLY A 180 11.47 -21.25 3.37
CA GLY A 180 12.13 -20.20 2.59
C GLY A 180 11.41 -18.85 2.59
N ASP A 181 10.45 -18.66 3.49
CA ASP A 181 9.73 -17.41 3.70
C ASP A 181 10.26 -16.65 4.93
N PHE A 182 9.66 -15.49 5.22
CA PHE A 182 10.03 -14.69 6.39
C PHE A 182 9.83 -15.45 7.70
N TYR A 183 8.75 -16.22 7.83
CA TYR A 183 8.46 -16.98 9.05
C TYR A 183 9.52 -18.05 9.32
N GLY A 184 9.83 -18.88 8.32
CA GLY A 184 10.79 -19.98 8.47
C GLY A 184 12.25 -19.55 8.64
N SER A 185 12.57 -18.27 8.45
CA SER A 185 13.93 -17.73 8.54
C SER A 185 14.11 -16.70 9.65
N GLU A 186 13.07 -16.39 10.41
CA GLU A 186 13.11 -15.35 11.44
C GLU A 186 14.10 -15.68 12.56
N GLN A 187 14.92 -14.68 12.90
CA GLN A 187 15.78 -14.67 14.08
C GLN A 187 15.48 -13.41 14.87
N SER A 188 15.35 -13.57 16.19
CA SER A 188 14.97 -12.50 17.11
C SER A 188 15.99 -12.37 18.24
N LEU A 189 16.24 -11.12 18.66
CA LEU A 189 17.10 -10.79 19.79
C LEU A 189 16.47 -9.67 20.62
N THR A 190 16.41 -9.86 21.94
CA THR A 190 16.20 -8.75 22.88
C THR A 190 17.54 -8.15 23.27
N VAL A 191 17.73 -6.87 22.98
CA VAL A 191 18.97 -6.14 23.24
C VAL A 191 19.06 -5.80 24.73
N ALA A 192 20.17 -6.14 25.39
CA ALA A 192 20.33 -5.89 26.82
C ALA A 192 20.58 -4.41 27.16
N GLU A 193 21.39 -3.73 26.36
CA GLU A 193 21.81 -2.34 26.57
C GLU A 193 21.60 -1.50 25.31
N ALA A 194 21.47 -0.19 25.46
CA ALA A 194 21.35 0.68 24.29
C ALA A 194 22.60 0.58 23.41
N THR A 195 22.41 0.44 22.10
CA THR A 195 23.49 0.23 21.14
C THR A 195 23.11 0.82 19.78
N ASP A 196 24.03 0.82 18.82
CA ASP A 196 23.76 1.21 17.44
C ASP A 196 24.25 0.12 16.50
N VAL A 197 23.32 -0.47 15.73
CA VAL A 197 23.62 -1.57 14.83
C VAL A 197 23.70 -1.12 13.38
N LYS A 198 24.70 -1.66 12.68
CA LYS A 198 24.89 -1.51 11.23
C LYS A 198 24.40 -2.78 10.53
N ILE A 199 23.69 -2.61 9.41
CA ILE A 199 23.28 -3.71 8.53
C ILE A 199 24.16 -3.68 7.28
N GLU A 200 24.90 -4.77 7.04
CA GLU A 200 25.78 -4.91 5.88
C GLU A 200 25.58 -6.24 5.17
N PHE A 201 25.78 -6.22 3.85
CA PHE A 201 25.80 -7.40 3.01
C PHE A 201 27.25 -7.74 2.67
N VAL A 202 27.68 -8.95 3.00
CA VAL A 202 29.00 -9.48 2.65
C VAL A 202 28.83 -10.43 1.46
N GLY A 203 29.38 -10.03 0.32
CA GLY A 203 29.38 -10.82 -0.91
C GLY A 203 30.22 -12.09 -0.79
N GLN A 204 29.98 -13.06 -1.67
CA GLN A 204 30.77 -14.30 -1.72
C GLN A 204 32.25 -14.07 -2.05
N ASP A 205 32.56 -12.93 -2.66
CA ASP A 205 33.90 -12.43 -2.97
C ASP A 205 34.55 -11.69 -1.77
N GLY A 206 33.84 -11.55 -0.65
CA GLY A 206 34.27 -10.81 0.53
C GLY A 206 33.98 -9.30 0.47
N THR A 207 33.44 -8.78 -0.63
CA THR A 207 33.09 -7.36 -0.74
C THR A 207 31.96 -7.02 0.22
N THR A 208 32.13 -5.97 1.02
CA THR A 208 31.12 -5.54 1.99
C THR A 208 30.38 -4.30 1.50
N THR A 209 29.05 -4.36 1.47
CA THR A 209 28.17 -3.24 1.13
C THR A 209 27.34 -2.87 2.36
N VAL A 210 27.43 -1.62 2.81
CA VAL A 210 26.58 -1.13 3.91
C VAL A 210 25.18 -0.86 3.37
N LEU A 211 24.19 -1.57 3.92
CA LEU A 211 22.77 -1.39 3.57
C LEU A 211 22.13 -0.31 4.45
N LYS A 212 22.49 -0.28 5.74
CA LYS A 212 22.05 0.74 6.70
C LYS A 212 23.15 0.99 7.72
N ALA A 213 23.70 2.20 7.71
CA ALA A 213 24.89 2.54 8.50
C ALA A 213 24.63 2.61 10.02
N SER A 214 23.43 3.04 10.43
CA SER A 214 23.07 3.25 11.83
C SER A 214 21.59 2.91 12.05
N THR A 215 21.33 2.17 13.11
CA THR A 215 20.03 1.80 13.67
C THR A 215 20.17 1.83 15.19
N PRO A 216 19.94 2.98 15.82
CA PRO A 216 19.98 3.09 17.28
C PRO A 216 18.89 2.21 17.91
N LEU A 217 19.28 1.38 18.88
CA LEU A 217 18.40 0.49 19.63
C LEU A 217 18.46 0.84 21.12
N LYS A 218 17.34 0.68 21.81
CA LYS A 218 17.20 0.89 23.25
C LYS A 218 17.52 -0.40 24.03
N ALA A 219 17.87 -0.22 25.30
CA ALA A 219 17.89 -1.35 26.24
C ALA A 219 16.49 -1.97 26.36
N GLY A 220 16.41 -3.30 26.24
CA GLY A 220 15.17 -4.07 26.21
C GLY A 220 14.42 -4.06 24.88
N GLU A 221 14.93 -3.40 23.83
CA GLU A 221 14.31 -3.42 22.50
C GLU A 221 14.47 -4.81 21.86
N ILE A 222 13.44 -5.25 21.15
CA ILE A 222 13.47 -6.49 20.36
C ILE A 222 13.76 -6.10 18.92
N ILE A 223 14.76 -6.75 18.32
CA ILE A 223 15.07 -6.64 16.90
C ILE A 223 15.01 -8.02 16.25
N ASP A 224 14.37 -8.07 15.08
CA ASP A 224 14.17 -9.28 14.30
C ASP A 224 14.79 -9.14 12.91
N SER A 225 15.24 -10.25 12.35
CA SER A 225 15.69 -10.33 10.96
C SER A 225 15.16 -11.60 10.31
N SER A 226 14.76 -11.50 9.04
CA SER A 226 14.23 -12.61 8.26
C SER A 226 14.45 -12.37 6.76
N VAL A 227 14.32 -13.43 5.95
CA VAL A 227 14.54 -13.37 4.50
C VAL A 227 13.48 -14.16 3.71
N MET A 228 12.99 -13.55 2.64
CA MET A 228 12.18 -14.24 1.63
C MET A 228 13.08 -14.72 0.49
N HIS A 229 13.22 -16.04 0.34
CA HIS A 229 14.00 -16.63 -0.75
C HIS A 229 13.21 -16.57 -2.06
N LEU A 230 13.63 -15.70 -2.98
CA LEU A 230 12.91 -15.46 -4.23
C LEU A 230 12.75 -16.72 -5.10
N ASN A 231 13.75 -17.60 -5.13
CA ASN A 231 13.64 -18.87 -5.86
C ASN A 231 12.58 -19.80 -5.24
N ALA A 232 12.55 -19.91 -3.91
CA ALA A 232 11.55 -20.70 -3.20
C ALA A 232 10.14 -20.13 -3.43
N LEU A 233 9.99 -18.79 -3.39
CA LEU A 233 8.74 -18.11 -3.71
C LEU A 233 8.29 -18.44 -5.14
N LYS A 234 9.16 -18.29 -6.15
CA LYS A 234 8.80 -18.57 -7.54
C LYS A 234 8.42 -20.03 -7.76
N SER A 235 9.11 -20.98 -7.12
CA SER A 235 8.75 -22.41 -7.15
C SER A 235 7.40 -22.68 -6.49
N PHE A 236 7.13 -22.08 -5.33
CA PHE A 236 5.84 -22.18 -4.63
C PHE A 236 4.69 -21.63 -5.49
N VAL A 237 4.89 -20.47 -6.12
CA VAL A 237 3.89 -19.85 -7.00
C VAL A 237 3.59 -20.74 -8.21
N ALA A 238 4.62 -21.28 -8.87
CA ALA A 238 4.46 -22.18 -10.00
C ALA A 238 3.65 -23.44 -9.63
N LYS A 239 3.93 -24.05 -8.48
CA LYS A 239 3.16 -25.17 -7.93
C LYS A 239 1.71 -24.77 -7.67
N THR A 240 1.49 -23.63 -7.03
CA THR A 240 0.14 -23.13 -6.68
C THR A 240 -0.70 -22.84 -7.93
N ILE A 241 -0.10 -22.27 -8.98
CA ILE A 241 -0.77 -22.05 -10.28
C ILE A 241 -1.22 -23.38 -10.89
N ALA A 242 -0.34 -24.39 -10.92
CA ALA A 242 -0.68 -25.71 -11.45
C ALA A 242 -1.79 -26.39 -10.64
N GLU A 243 -1.75 -26.30 -9.32
CA GLU A 243 -2.78 -26.85 -8.44
C GLU A 243 -4.13 -26.16 -8.60
N ALA A 244 -4.16 -24.83 -8.66
CA ALA A 244 -5.38 -24.06 -8.88
C ALA A 244 -6.05 -24.48 -10.19
N LYS A 245 -5.25 -24.65 -11.25
CA LYS A 245 -5.73 -25.10 -12.56
C LYS A 245 -6.29 -26.52 -12.49
N ALA A 246 -5.57 -27.46 -11.85
CA ALA A 246 -6.01 -28.84 -11.70
C ALA A 246 -7.30 -28.97 -10.87
N LYS A 247 -7.46 -28.14 -9.83
CA LYS A 247 -8.65 -28.12 -8.96
C LYS A 247 -9.85 -27.40 -9.61
N GLY A 248 -9.62 -26.61 -10.65
CA GLY A 248 -10.61 -25.78 -11.32
C GLY A 248 -11.10 -24.63 -10.42
N VAL A 249 -10.20 -24.02 -9.66
CA VAL A 249 -10.52 -22.90 -8.74
C VAL A 249 -9.86 -21.61 -9.22
N LEU A 250 -10.38 -20.47 -8.76
CA LEU A 250 -9.76 -19.18 -9.01
C LEU A 250 -8.43 -19.07 -8.28
N LEU A 251 -7.41 -18.57 -8.98
CA LEU A 251 -6.18 -18.11 -8.36
C LEU A 251 -6.35 -16.65 -7.93
N SER A 252 -6.03 -16.38 -6.66
CA SER A 252 -6.04 -15.05 -6.07
C SER A 252 -4.75 -14.82 -5.26
N VAL A 253 -4.35 -13.55 -5.18
CA VAL A 253 -3.16 -13.06 -4.49
C VAL A 253 -3.59 -11.99 -3.52
N HIS A 254 -3.29 -12.21 -2.24
CA HIS A 254 -3.68 -11.34 -1.14
C HIS A 254 -2.43 -10.82 -0.45
N LEU A 255 -2.05 -9.57 -0.72
CA LEU A 255 -0.87 -8.90 -0.17
C LEU A 255 -1.26 -7.56 0.46
N LYS A 256 -0.29 -6.81 0.97
CA LYS A 256 -0.49 -5.48 1.55
C LYS A 256 0.46 -4.43 0.96
N ALA A 257 0.59 -4.46 -0.37
CA ALA A 257 1.55 -3.69 -1.17
C ALA A 257 1.72 -2.22 -0.77
N THR A 258 0.64 -1.52 -0.42
CA THR A 258 0.70 -0.10 -0.04
C THR A 258 1.33 0.14 1.33
N MET A 259 1.06 -0.74 2.31
CA MET A 259 1.65 -0.64 3.64
C MET A 259 3.08 -1.18 3.61
N MET A 260 3.25 -2.36 3.02
CA MET A 260 4.51 -3.05 2.88
C MET A 260 5.21 -2.62 1.58
N LYS A 261 5.44 -1.30 1.46
CA LYS A 261 5.85 -0.61 0.21
C LYS A 261 7.15 -1.08 -0.44
N VAL A 262 7.93 -1.91 0.26
CA VAL A 262 9.20 -2.47 -0.25
C VAL A 262 9.04 -3.95 -0.58
N SER A 263 8.63 -4.79 0.38
CA SER A 263 8.59 -6.25 0.22
C SER A 263 7.50 -6.70 -0.74
N ASP A 264 6.27 -6.25 -0.53
CA ASP A 264 5.10 -6.82 -1.17
C ASP A 264 5.02 -6.51 -2.68
N PRO A 265 5.41 -5.32 -3.18
CA PRO A 265 5.54 -5.10 -4.62
C PRO A 265 6.57 -6.05 -5.28
N ILE A 266 7.64 -6.44 -4.59
CA ILE A 266 8.62 -7.42 -5.10
C ILE A 266 7.99 -8.81 -5.16
N ILE A 267 7.29 -9.22 -4.10
CA ILE A 267 6.56 -10.50 -4.04
C ILE A 267 5.50 -10.55 -5.15
N PHE A 268 4.74 -9.48 -5.31
CA PHE A 268 3.72 -9.37 -6.37
C PHE A 268 4.32 -9.47 -7.76
N GLY A 269 5.42 -8.74 -8.03
CA GLY A 269 6.12 -8.82 -9.30
C GLY A 269 6.62 -10.23 -9.62
N ALA A 270 7.16 -10.94 -8.62
CA ALA A 270 7.56 -12.33 -8.79
C ALA A 270 6.37 -13.25 -9.15
N ILE A 271 5.19 -13.00 -8.58
CA ILE A 271 3.98 -13.76 -8.92
C ILE A 271 3.54 -13.47 -10.37
N VAL A 272 3.53 -12.20 -10.77
CA VAL A 272 3.20 -11.78 -12.14
C VAL A 272 4.16 -12.42 -13.15
N GLU A 273 5.47 -12.38 -12.88
CA GLU A 273 6.50 -13.00 -13.71
C GLU A 273 6.29 -14.51 -13.87
N VAL A 274 5.92 -15.22 -12.81
CA VAL A 274 5.70 -16.67 -12.87
C VAL A 274 4.41 -17.00 -13.62
N TYR A 275 3.34 -16.25 -13.39
CA TYR A 275 2.06 -16.48 -14.09
C TYR A 275 2.17 -16.22 -15.60
N PHE A 276 2.88 -15.15 -15.98
CA PHE A 276 3.05 -14.72 -17.37
C PHE A 276 4.43 -15.06 -17.94
N LYS A 277 5.09 -16.10 -17.41
CA LYS A 277 6.49 -16.45 -17.74
C LYS A 277 6.76 -16.42 -19.24
N ASP A 278 5.96 -17.16 -20.02
CA ASP A 278 6.17 -17.29 -21.46
C ASP A 278 6.03 -15.94 -22.21
N VAL A 279 5.17 -15.05 -21.72
CA VAL A 279 4.99 -13.69 -22.26
C VAL A 279 6.23 -12.84 -21.97
N PHE A 280 6.70 -12.84 -20.71
CA PHE A 280 7.89 -12.07 -20.32
C PHE A 280 9.16 -12.58 -20.99
N GLU A 281 9.30 -13.89 -21.21
CA GLU A 281 10.42 -14.46 -21.96
C GLU A 281 10.36 -14.06 -23.44
N LYS A 282 9.17 -14.13 -24.07
CA LYS A 282 8.99 -13.79 -25.49
C LYS A 282 9.26 -12.31 -25.78
N TYR A 283 8.83 -11.40 -24.90
CA TYR A 283 8.92 -9.95 -25.11
C TYR A 283 9.99 -9.26 -24.24
N ALA A 284 10.97 -10.01 -23.73
CA ALA A 284 11.97 -9.50 -22.80
C ALA A 284 12.69 -8.22 -23.29
N ALA A 285 13.11 -8.20 -24.56
CA ALA A 285 13.79 -7.04 -25.15
C ALA A 285 12.88 -5.80 -25.22
N LEU A 286 11.64 -5.98 -25.67
CA LEU A 286 10.64 -4.91 -25.75
C LEU A 286 10.32 -4.36 -24.36
N PHE A 287 10.11 -5.23 -23.38
CA PHE A 287 9.78 -4.83 -22.01
C PHE A 287 10.95 -4.11 -21.32
N ALA A 288 12.19 -4.49 -21.63
CA ALA A 288 13.37 -3.76 -21.17
C ALA A 288 13.46 -2.36 -21.81
N GLU A 289 13.21 -2.24 -23.12
CA GLU A 289 13.20 -0.96 -23.85
C GLU A 289 12.13 0.00 -23.30
N LEU A 290 10.92 -0.51 -23.04
CA LEU A 290 9.81 0.28 -22.54
C LEU A 290 9.90 0.57 -21.02
N GLY A 291 10.85 -0.05 -20.31
CA GLY A 291 10.99 0.07 -18.87
C GLY A 291 9.77 -0.45 -18.11
N VAL A 292 9.26 -1.62 -18.53
CA VAL A 292 8.15 -2.31 -17.84
C VAL A 292 8.62 -2.77 -16.46
N ASN A 293 7.79 -2.54 -15.45
CA ASN A 293 8.08 -2.93 -14.08
C ASN A 293 6.97 -3.82 -13.48
N THR A 294 7.27 -5.10 -13.35
CA THR A 294 6.33 -6.11 -12.82
C THR A 294 5.88 -5.84 -11.39
N LYS A 295 6.65 -5.05 -10.61
CA LYS A 295 6.26 -4.62 -9.26
C LYS A 295 5.04 -3.70 -9.25
N ASN A 296 4.73 -3.07 -10.38
CA ASN A 296 3.53 -2.25 -10.60
C ASN A 296 2.36 -3.06 -11.19
N GLY A 297 2.56 -4.36 -11.47
CA GLY A 297 1.54 -5.25 -12.00
C GLY A 297 1.32 -5.16 -13.51
N LEU A 298 0.34 -5.91 -14.01
CA LEU A 298 0.01 -6.00 -15.43
C LEU A 298 -0.49 -4.66 -16.00
N GLY A 299 -1.05 -3.79 -15.15
CA GLY A 299 -1.44 -2.43 -15.55
C GLY A 299 -0.27 -1.61 -16.07
N ASP A 300 0.93 -1.81 -15.52
CA ASP A 300 2.17 -1.16 -16.00
C ASP A 300 2.53 -1.65 -17.41
N VAL A 301 2.43 -2.95 -17.65
CA VAL A 301 2.64 -3.55 -18.99
C VAL A 301 1.70 -2.89 -20.00
N TYR A 302 0.38 -2.88 -19.73
CA TYR A 302 -0.61 -2.28 -20.63
C TYR A 302 -0.36 -0.78 -20.87
N ALA A 303 0.00 -0.04 -19.83
CA ALA A 303 0.30 1.39 -19.96
C ALA A 303 1.53 1.63 -20.85
N LYS A 304 2.59 0.84 -20.68
CA LYS A 304 3.86 1.01 -21.39
C LYS A 304 3.80 0.56 -22.86
N ILE A 305 2.99 -0.44 -23.19
CA ILE A 305 2.82 -0.89 -24.58
C ILE A 305 1.83 -0.05 -25.39
N THR A 306 1.11 0.88 -24.76
CA THR A 306 0.09 1.71 -25.45
C THR A 306 0.74 2.55 -26.55
N GLY A 307 0.26 2.41 -27.79
CA GLY A 307 0.80 3.07 -28.98
C GLY A 307 2.01 2.36 -29.60
N ASN A 308 2.47 1.24 -29.05
CA ASN A 308 3.58 0.47 -29.61
C ASN A 308 3.10 -0.41 -30.78
N ALA A 309 3.96 -0.62 -31.79
CA ALA A 309 3.64 -1.46 -32.94
C ALA A 309 3.29 -2.92 -32.57
N GLN A 310 3.85 -3.44 -31.47
CA GLN A 310 3.60 -4.79 -30.98
C GLN A 310 2.46 -4.87 -29.95
N GLU A 311 1.74 -3.76 -29.69
CA GLU A 311 0.70 -3.70 -28.65
C GLU A 311 -0.34 -4.83 -28.78
N ALA A 312 -0.91 -5.00 -29.97
CA ALA A 312 -1.95 -6.00 -30.22
C ALA A 312 -1.43 -7.44 -30.03
N GLU A 313 -0.17 -7.69 -30.42
CA GLU A 313 0.47 -9.00 -30.27
C GLU A 313 0.71 -9.35 -28.80
N VAL A 314 1.21 -8.39 -28.02
CA VAL A 314 1.44 -8.55 -26.58
C VAL A 314 0.13 -8.78 -25.84
N LYS A 315 -0.93 -8.01 -26.17
CA LYS A 315 -2.27 -8.19 -25.59
C LYS A 315 -2.82 -9.59 -25.84
N ALA A 316 -2.72 -10.07 -27.09
CA ALA A 316 -3.16 -11.43 -27.43
C ALA A 316 -2.36 -12.52 -26.70
N ALA A 317 -1.05 -12.33 -26.52
CA ALA A 317 -0.20 -13.26 -25.77
C ALA A 317 -0.59 -13.32 -24.28
N ILE A 318 -0.92 -12.17 -23.68
CA ILE A 318 -1.43 -12.10 -22.29
C ILE A 318 -2.77 -12.82 -22.18
N ASP A 319 -3.70 -12.57 -23.09
CA ASP A 319 -5.01 -13.24 -23.10
C ASP A 319 -4.86 -14.75 -23.26
N GLN A 320 -3.94 -15.20 -24.11
CA GLN A 320 -3.63 -16.61 -24.29
C GLN A 320 -3.01 -17.22 -23.02
N ALA A 321 -2.11 -16.52 -22.33
CA ALA A 321 -1.55 -16.97 -21.06
C ALA A 321 -2.64 -17.12 -19.99
N ILE A 322 -3.61 -16.20 -19.91
CA ILE A 322 -4.76 -16.31 -19.00
C ILE A 322 -5.63 -17.50 -19.37
N ALA A 323 -5.95 -17.69 -20.66
CA ALA A 323 -6.73 -18.84 -21.12
C ALA A 323 -6.05 -20.19 -20.87
N ASN A 324 -4.72 -20.22 -20.92
CA ASN A 324 -3.92 -21.41 -20.64
C ASN A 324 -3.67 -21.64 -19.14
N GLY A 325 -3.85 -20.62 -18.29
CA GLY A 325 -3.65 -20.69 -16.83
C GLY A 325 -4.91 -21.11 -16.06
N PRO A 326 -4.85 -21.15 -14.71
CA PRO A 326 -6.06 -21.12 -13.90
C PRO A 326 -6.79 -19.77 -14.08
N ALA A 327 -8.11 -19.76 -13.98
CA ALA A 327 -8.84 -18.50 -13.97
C ALA A 327 -8.38 -17.61 -12.79
N LEU A 328 -8.24 -16.31 -13.04
CA LEU A 328 -7.84 -15.33 -12.04
C LEU A 328 -9.09 -14.73 -11.37
N ALA A 329 -8.97 -14.41 -10.08
CA ALA A 329 -9.95 -13.57 -9.42
C ALA A 329 -9.98 -12.17 -10.07
N MET A 330 -11.18 -11.61 -10.21
CA MET A 330 -11.40 -10.30 -10.84
C MET A 330 -11.60 -9.20 -9.80
N VAL A 331 -10.98 -8.05 -10.05
CA VAL A 331 -11.27 -6.78 -9.35
C VAL A 331 -12.45 -6.10 -10.03
N ASN A 332 -12.48 -6.13 -11.37
CA ASN A 332 -13.60 -5.66 -12.18
C ASN A 332 -13.70 -6.50 -13.46
N SER A 333 -14.67 -7.41 -13.52
CA SER A 333 -14.87 -8.34 -14.64
C SER A 333 -15.26 -7.62 -15.94
N GLU A 334 -16.13 -6.61 -15.86
CA GLU A 334 -16.59 -5.82 -17.02
C GLU A 334 -15.44 -5.09 -17.74
N LYS A 335 -14.43 -4.67 -16.98
CA LYS A 335 -13.23 -3.98 -17.50
C LYS A 335 -12.04 -4.91 -17.72
N GLY A 336 -12.20 -6.21 -17.46
CA GLY A 336 -11.10 -7.19 -17.55
C GLY A 336 -10.00 -7.00 -16.52
N ILE A 337 -10.24 -6.26 -15.42
CA ILE A 337 -9.24 -5.99 -14.38
C ILE A 337 -9.16 -7.20 -13.44
N THR A 338 -8.06 -7.94 -13.56
CA THR A 338 -7.73 -9.11 -12.72
C THR A 338 -7.01 -8.70 -11.43
N ASN A 339 -6.91 -9.63 -10.49
CA ASN A 339 -6.09 -9.50 -9.27
C ASN A 339 -4.61 -9.16 -9.55
N LEU A 340 -4.10 -9.46 -10.76
CA LEU A 340 -2.70 -9.22 -11.14
C LEU A 340 -2.48 -7.86 -11.84
N HIS A 341 -3.52 -7.04 -12.00
CA HIS A 341 -3.41 -5.74 -12.67
C HIS A 341 -2.67 -4.71 -11.84
N VAL A 342 -3.08 -4.49 -10.59
CA VAL A 342 -2.50 -3.49 -9.71
C VAL A 342 -2.25 -4.11 -8.33
N PRO A 343 -1.03 -4.00 -7.77
CA PRO A 343 -0.67 -4.67 -6.52
C PRO A 343 -1.46 -4.20 -5.30
N SER A 344 -2.07 -3.02 -5.36
CA SER A 344 -2.85 -2.42 -4.27
C SER A 344 -4.36 -2.67 -4.35
N ASP A 345 -4.87 -3.32 -5.39
CA ASP A 345 -6.32 -3.51 -5.56
C ASP A 345 -6.87 -4.57 -4.59
N VAL A 346 -6.12 -5.64 -4.34
CA VAL A 346 -6.54 -6.76 -3.47
C VAL A 346 -5.70 -6.76 -2.20
N ILE A 347 -6.19 -6.05 -1.19
CA ILE A 347 -5.50 -5.85 0.09
C ILE A 347 -5.92 -6.94 1.07
N VAL A 348 -4.98 -7.73 1.61
CA VAL A 348 -5.24 -8.97 2.37
C VAL A 348 -6.22 -8.81 3.53
N ASP A 349 -6.14 -7.74 4.31
CA ASP A 349 -7.01 -7.52 5.49
C ASP A 349 -8.44 -7.10 5.14
N ALA A 350 -8.69 -6.66 3.90
CA ALA A 350 -10.03 -6.36 3.40
C ALA A 350 -10.58 -7.50 2.53
N SER A 351 -9.75 -8.02 1.63
CA SER A 351 -10.12 -9.04 0.66
C SER A 351 -10.39 -10.40 1.29
N MET A 352 -9.60 -10.84 2.27
CA MET A 352 -9.82 -12.13 2.93
C MET A 352 -11.15 -12.17 3.70
N PRO A 353 -11.50 -11.19 4.57
CA PRO A 353 -12.82 -11.17 5.19
C PRO A 353 -13.97 -11.06 4.19
N ALA A 354 -13.82 -10.30 3.10
CA ALA A 354 -14.84 -10.18 2.07
C ALA A 354 -15.10 -11.52 1.35
N MET A 355 -14.04 -12.23 0.98
CA MET A 355 -14.11 -13.58 0.41
C MET A 355 -14.76 -14.56 1.40
N ILE A 356 -14.35 -14.54 2.68
CA ILE A 356 -14.91 -15.42 3.72
C ILE A 356 -16.41 -15.16 3.92
N ARG A 357 -16.81 -13.89 3.99
CA ARG A 357 -18.22 -13.48 4.10
C ARG A 357 -19.06 -13.96 2.91
N THR A 358 -18.45 -14.04 1.73
CA THR A 358 -19.12 -14.38 0.46
C THR A 358 -18.89 -15.86 0.14
N SER A 359 -19.19 -16.75 1.09
CA SER A 359 -19.12 -18.21 0.90
C SER A 359 -17.73 -18.78 0.56
N GLY A 360 -16.66 -18.03 0.83
CA GLY A 360 -15.32 -18.41 0.42
C GLY A 360 -15.03 -18.16 -1.06
N GLN A 361 -15.78 -17.26 -1.71
CA GLN A 361 -15.72 -17.04 -3.16
C GLN A 361 -15.19 -15.66 -3.53
N MET A 362 -14.67 -15.56 -4.75
CA MET A 362 -14.33 -14.33 -5.44
C MET A 362 -14.94 -14.38 -6.85
N TRP A 363 -14.92 -13.24 -7.53
CA TRP A 363 -15.54 -13.07 -8.85
C TRP A 363 -14.64 -13.60 -9.96
N ASN A 364 -15.22 -14.28 -10.94
CA ASN A 364 -14.51 -14.76 -12.13
C ASN A 364 -14.71 -13.78 -13.29
N LYS A 365 -14.30 -14.17 -14.51
CA LYS A 365 -14.41 -13.30 -15.70
C LYS A 365 -15.88 -13.03 -16.09
N GLU A 366 -16.79 -13.94 -15.77
CA GLU A 366 -18.22 -13.82 -16.07
C GLU A 366 -18.98 -12.96 -15.04
N GLY A 367 -18.32 -12.52 -13.97
CA GLY A 367 -18.92 -11.80 -12.84
C GLY A 367 -19.27 -12.76 -11.73
#